data_AF-A0A4Q5QLZ3-F1
#
_entry.id   AF-A0A4Q5QLZ3-F1
#
_cell.length_a   1.000
_cell.length_b   1.000
_cell.length_c   1.000
_cell.angle_alpha   90.00
_cell.angle_beta   90.00
_cell.angle_gamma   90.00
#
_symmetry.space_group_name_H-M   'P 1'
#
loop_
_entity.id
_entity.type
_entity.pdbx_description
1 polymer ?
#
loop_
_entity_poly.entity_id
_entity_poly.type
_entity_poly.pdbx_seq_one_letter_code
_entity_poly.pdbx_strand_id
1 'polypeptide(L)'
;LAGLLEDAEARGATVAAGGEVDEQQRYIGPTLLTDVPAGAAVLSEEIFGPLLPILPFDTLPEAAAYVNARLPPLAQYVFTTSPQNQRYLLDTIAAGGAAVNETIIQLAHPALPFGGVGNSGLGKAHGRAGFLAFSNEKAVLQQRIGRTGIKVLYPPYTARVKRLIGWLLRYL
;
A
#
# COMPACT_ATOMS: atom_id res chain seq x y z
N LEU A 1 -8.14 22.48 -7.57
CA LEU A 1 -9.32 22.15 -6.72
C LEU A 1 -10.59 22.77 -7.26
N ALA A 2 -10.74 24.11 -7.30
CA ALA A 2 -11.92 24.73 -7.92
C ALA A 2 -12.14 24.25 -9.37
N GLY A 3 -11.09 24.22 -10.19
CA GLY A 3 -11.17 23.64 -11.54
C GLY A 3 -11.53 22.14 -11.61
N LEU A 4 -11.29 21.35 -10.55
CA LEU A 4 -11.75 19.94 -10.51
C LEU A 4 -13.26 19.85 -10.24
N LEU A 5 -13.77 20.75 -9.40
CA LEU A 5 -15.21 20.87 -9.13
C LEU A 5 -15.94 21.34 -10.40
N GLU A 6 -15.45 22.41 -11.04
CA GLU A 6 -15.99 22.93 -12.29
C GLU A 6 -15.97 21.89 -13.42
N ASP A 7 -14.87 21.14 -13.61
CA ASP A 7 -14.79 20.07 -14.62
C ASP A 7 -15.80 18.95 -14.33
N ALA A 8 -15.96 18.56 -13.06
CA ALA A 8 -16.94 17.53 -12.68
C ALA A 8 -18.37 17.99 -12.99
N GLU A 9 -18.76 19.20 -12.56
CA GLU A 9 -20.09 19.76 -12.82
C GLU A 9 -20.37 19.93 -14.31
N ALA A 10 -19.40 20.48 -15.07
CA ALA A 10 -19.53 20.68 -16.51
C ALA A 10 -19.73 19.36 -17.28
N ARG A 11 -19.26 18.24 -16.72
CA ARG A 11 -19.44 16.89 -17.29
C ARG A 11 -20.70 16.19 -16.81
N GLY A 12 -21.43 16.78 -15.85
CA GLY A 12 -22.71 16.26 -15.36
C GLY A 12 -22.66 15.63 -13.97
N ALA A 13 -21.58 15.81 -13.19
CA ALA A 13 -21.59 15.46 -11.78
C ALA A 13 -22.57 16.36 -11.00
N THR A 14 -23.18 15.80 -9.97
CA THR A 14 -24.10 16.50 -9.07
C THR A 14 -23.40 16.87 -7.77
N VAL A 15 -23.45 18.14 -7.39
CA VAL A 15 -23.07 18.60 -6.03
C VAL A 15 -24.19 18.24 -5.07
N ALA A 16 -24.01 17.16 -4.31
CA ALA A 16 -25.01 16.67 -3.35
C ALA A 16 -25.02 17.47 -2.05
N ALA A 17 -23.88 18.04 -1.65
CA ALA A 17 -23.73 18.92 -0.50
C ALA A 17 -22.47 19.78 -0.63
N GLY A 18 -22.46 20.98 -0.04
CA GLY A 18 -21.35 21.92 -0.09
C GLY A 18 -21.28 22.68 -1.41
N GLY A 19 -20.08 22.79 -1.99
CA GLY A 19 -19.82 23.50 -3.24
C GLY A 19 -19.46 24.99 -3.06
N GLU A 20 -19.31 25.46 -1.82
CA GLU A 20 -18.90 26.84 -1.59
C GLU A 20 -17.45 27.06 -2.03
N VAL A 21 -17.22 28.12 -2.80
CA VAL A 21 -15.88 28.53 -3.24
C VAL A 21 -15.71 30.02 -2.98
N ASP A 22 -14.62 30.38 -2.29
CA ASP A 22 -14.16 31.75 -2.15
C ASP A 22 -12.68 31.81 -2.55
N GLU A 23 -12.44 32.29 -3.77
CA GLU A 23 -11.10 32.42 -4.33
C GLU A 23 -10.22 33.41 -3.56
N GLN A 24 -10.81 34.48 -3.00
CA GLN A 24 -10.08 35.50 -2.27
C GLN A 24 -9.51 34.93 -0.97
N GLN A 25 -10.26 34.05 -0.31
CA GLN A 25 -9.84 33.34 0.91
C GLN A 25 -9.12 32.02 0.64
N ARG A 26 -9.06 31.56 -0.62
CA ARG A 26 -8.61 30.20 -1.00
C ARG A 26 -9.40 29.13 -0.25
N TYR A 27 -10.70 29.36 -0.07
CA TYR A 27 -11.60 28.47 0.64
C TYR A 27 -12.44 27.66 -0.35
N ILE A 28 -12.55 26.37 -0.06
CA ILE A 28 -13.51 25.47 -0.69
C ILE A 28 -14.17 24.69 0.44
N GLY A 29 -15.49 24.68 0.47
CA GLY A 29 -16.26 23.93 1.47
C GLY A 29 -16.15 22.41 1.27
N PRO A 30 -16.34 21.60 2.33
CA PRO A 30 -16.52 20.15 2.20
C PRO A 30 -17.64 19.84 1.20
N THR A 31 -17.30 19.21 0.08
CA THR A 31 -18.20 19.05 -1.06
C THR A 31 -18.37 17.58 -1.41
N LEU A 32 -19.61 17.11 -1.42
CA LEU A 32 -19.96 15.75 -1.84
C LEU A 32 -20.38 15.76 -3.31
N LEU A 33 -19.74 14.90 -4.11
CA LEU A 33 -20.05 14.76 -5.53
C LEU A 33 -20.67 13.39 -5.79
N THR A 34 -21.82 13.39 -6.45
CA THR A 34 -22.54 12.19 -6.91
C THR A 34 -22.68 12.21 -8.43
N ASP A 35 -23.07 11.10 -9.04
CA ASP A 35 -23.23 10.97 -10.50
C ASP A 35 -21.96 11.38 -11.28
N VAL A 36 -20.78 11.17 -10.68
CA VAL A 36 -19.51 11.64 -11.25
C VAL A 36 -19.18 10.81 -12.49
N PRO A 37 -19.12 11.41 -13.69
CA PRO A 37 -18.84 10.66 -14.91
C PRO A 37 -17.40 10.17 -14.93
N ALA A 38 -17.16 8.98 -15.49
CA ALA A 38 -15.85 8.31 -15.49
C ALA A 38 -14.70 9.14 -16.09
N GLY A 39 -15.01 10.13 -16.95
CA GLY A 39 -14.03 11.02 -17.57
C GLY A 39 -13.76 12.33 -16.82
N ALA A 40 -14.33 12.54 -15.62
CA ALA A 40 -14.06 13.73 -14.82
C ALA A 40 -12.66 13.68 -14.20
N ALA A 41 -11.96 14.81 -14.20
CA ALA A 41 -10.59 14.93 -13.69
C ALA A 41 -10.48 14.54 -12.20
N VAL A 42 -11.54 14.79 -11.42
CA VAL A 42 -11.62 14.44 -9.99
C VAL A 42 -11.48 12.93 -9.71
N LEU A 43 -11.68 12.05 -10.72
CA LEU A 43 -11.49 10.60 -10.61
C LEU A 43 -10.16 10.08 -11.16
N SER A 44 -9.38 10.96 -11.80
CA SER A 44 -8.12 10.61 -12.48
C SER A 44 -6.88 11.15 -11.76
N GLU A 45 -7.05 12.18 -10.93
CA GLU A 45 -5.99 12.85 -10.19
C GLU A 45 -6.19 12.72 -8.67
N GLU A 46 -5.11 12.83 -7.91
CA GLU A 46 -5.21 12.91 -6.45
C GLU A 46 -5.84 14.26 -6.06
N ILE A 47 -7.02 14.21 -5.44
CA ILE A 47 -7.82 15.41 -5.13
C ILE A 47 -7.05 16.36 -4.20
N PHE A 48 -6.51 15.82 -3.09
CA PHE A 48 -5.76 16.58 -2.08
C PHE A 48 -6.50 17.84 -1.56
N GLY A 49 -7.81 17.74 -1.39
CA GLY A 49 -8.67 18.83 -0.94
C GLY A 49 -10.09 18.35 -0.59
N PRO A 50 -11.01 19.26 -0.31
CA PRO A 50 -12.28 18.96 0.36
C PRO A 50 -13.37 18.48 -0.61
N LEU A 51 -13.02 17.75 -1.68
CA LEU A 51 -13.99 17.15 -2.61
C LEU A 51 -14.05 15.64 -2.36
N LEU A 52 -15.25 15.09 -2.20
CA LEU A 52 -15.47 13.67 -1.96
C LEU A 52 -16.44 13.09 -3.00
N PRO A 53 -15.93 12.49 -4.09
CA PRO A 53 -16.71 11.71 -5.03
C PRO A 53 -17.27 10.44 -4.40
N ILE A 54 -18.57 10.18 -4.61
CA ILE A 54 -19.27 8.98 -4.17
C ILE A 54 -19.67 8.20 -5.42
N LEU A 55 -19.13 6.99 -5.54
CA LEU A 55 -19.40 6.08 -6.65
C LEU A 55 -20.19 4.88 -6.13
N PRO A 56 -21.43 4.65 -6.61
CA PRO A 56 -22.17 3.45 -6.26
C PRO A 56 -21.54 2.22 -6.92
N PHE A 57 -21.75 1.06 -6.31
CA PHE A 57 -21.36 -0.25 -6.86
C PHE A 57 -22.39 -1.28 -6.42
N ASP A 58 -22.58 -2.34 -7.21
CA ASP A 58 -23.55 -3.40 -6.88
C ASP A 58 -22.88 -4.56 -6.15
N THR A 59 -21.60 -4.82 -6.44
CA THR A 59 -20.88 -5.96 -5.87
C THR A 59 -19.47 -5.61 -5.40
N LEU A 60 -18.98 -6.30 -4.37
CA LEU A 60 -17.60 -6.10 -3.89
C LEU A 60 -16.53 -6.41 -4.95
N PRO A 61 -16.67 -7.46 -5.79
CA PRO A 61 -15.71 -7.70 -6.87
C PRO A 61 -15.63 -6.57 -7.89
N GLU A 62 -16.76 -5.92 -8.21
CA GLU A 62 -16.78 -4.75 -9.09
C GLU A 62 -16.03 -3.58 -8.48
N ALA A 63 -16.31 -3.25 -7.21
CA ALA A 63 -15.61 -2.17 -6.50
C ALA A 63 -14.10 -2.46 -6.39
N ALA A 64 -13.72 -3.70 -6.09
CA ALA A 64 -12.32 -4.11 -6.03
C ALA A 64 -11.64 -4.03 -7.40
N ALA A 65 -12.31 -4.45 -8.48
CA ALA A 65 -11.80 -4.32 -9.84
C ALA A 65 -11.61 -2.86 -10.24
N TYR A 66 -12.54 -1.97 -9.86
CA TYR A 66 -12.42 -0.54 -10.10
C TYR A 66 -11.18 0.05 -9.41
N VAL A 67 -10.92 -0.30 -8.14
CA VAL A 67 -9.73 0.17 -7.42
C VAL A 67 -8.46 -0.41 -8.03
N ASN A 68 -8.44 -1.72 -8.32
CA ASN A 68 -7.27 -2.43 -8.85
C ASN A 68 -6.93 -2.06 -10.31
N ALA A 69 -7.85 -1.45 -11.06
CA ALA A 69 -7.56 -0.88 -12.37
C ALA A 69 -6.68 0.39 -12.30
N ARG A 70 -6.41 0.90 -11.10
CA ARG A 70 -5.61 2.09 -10.83
C ARG A 70 -4.34 1.72 -10.08
N LEU A 71 -3.49 2.73 -9.88
CA LEU A 71 -2.26 2.58 -9.11
C LEU A 71 -2.55 2.27 -7.64
N PRO A 72 -1.78 1.37 -6.99
CA PRO A 72 -2.01 1.01 -5.58
C PRO A 72 -1.95 2.24 -4.65
N PRO A 73 -3.02 2.51 -3.88
CA PRO A 73 -3.08 3.68 -3.01
C PRO A 73 -2.19 3.54 -1.77
N LEU A 74 -1.91 4.67 -1.13
CA LEU A 74 -1.18 4.68 0.15
C LEU A 74 -2.01 4.03 1.27
N ALA A 75 -3.33 4.28 1.29
CA ALA A 75 -4.23 3.78 2.30
C ALA A 75 -5.53 3.23 1.67
N GLN A 76 -6.04 2.16 2.26
CA GLN A 76 -7.36 1.60 1.99
C GLN A 76 -8.22 1.73 3.25
N TYR A 77 -9.46 2.20 3.10
CA TYR A 77 -10.42 2.27 4.20
C TYR A 77 -11.64 1.40 3.88
N VAL A 78 -11.99 0.50 4.79
CA VAL A 78 -13.10 -0.46 4.60
C VAL A 78 -14.08 -0.31 5.74
N PHE A 79 -15.32 0.07 5.44
CA PHE A 79 -16.40 0.14 6.43
C PHE A 79 -17.34 -1.07 6.26
N THR A 80 -17.29 -2.02 7.19
CA THR A 80 -18.13 -3.22 7.17
C THR A 80 -18.16 -3.91 8.54
N THR A 81 -19.26 -4.59 8.83
CA THR A 81 -19.38 -5.50 9.98
C THR A 81 -19.18 -6.98 9.60
N SER A 82 -19.04 -7.30 8.30
CA SER A 82 -18.87 -8.65 7.79
C SER A 82 -17.38 -9.04 7.75
N PRO A 83 -16.94 -10.05 8.52
CA PRO A 83 -15.55 -10.52 8.48
C PRO A 83 -15.15 -11.06 7.10
N GLN A 84 -16.11 -11.64 6.36
CA GLN A 84 -15.88 -12.15 5.01
C GLN A 84 -15.59 -11.01 4.03
N ASN A 85 -16.37 -9.92 4.12
CA ASN A 85 -16.19 -8.75 3.26
C ASN A 85 -14.87 -8.03 3.59
N GLN A 86 -14.58 -7.89 4.88
CA GLN A 86 -13.30 -7.35 5.34
C GLN A 86 -12.13 -8.14 4.74
N ARG A 87 -12.13 -9.46 4.93
CA ARG A 87 -11.05 -10.32 4.43
C ARG A 87 -10.92 -10.24 2.92
N TYR A 88 -12.04 -10.31 2.20
CA TYR A 88 -12.05 -10.22 0.75
C TYR A 88 -11.38 -8.91 0.26
N LEU A 89 -11.79 -7.77 0.80
CA LEU A 89 -11.27 -6.46 0.37
C LEU A 89 -9.79 -6.26 0.73
N LEU A 90 -9.35 -6.74 1.91
CA LEU A 90 -7.95 -6.65 2.34
C LEU A 90 -7.03 -7.61 1.57
N ASP A 91 -7.53 -8.79 1.20
CA ASP A 91 -6.74 -9.79 0.44
C ASP A 91 -6.69 -9.45 -1.06
N THR A 92 -7.66 -8.70 -1.59
CA THR A 92 -7.81 -8.45 -3.04
C THR A 92 -7.25 -7.10 -3.49
N ILE A 93 -7.21 -6.09 -2.63
CA ILE A 93 -6.74 -4.74 -2.98
C ILE A 93 -5.37 -4.50 -2.37
N ALA A 94 -4.38 -4.21 -3.21
CA ALA A 94 -3.05 -3.82 -2.75
C ALA A 94 -3.03 -2.36 -2.29
N ALA A 95 -2.54 -2.09 -1.08
CA ALA A 95 -2.37 -0.74 -0.54
C ALA A 95 -1.14 -0.65 0.38
N GLY A 96 -0.66 0.57 0.63
CA GLY A 96 0.42 0.81 1.59
C GLY A 96 0.04 0.39 3.02
N GLY A 97 -1.19 0.67 3.43
CA GLY A 97 -1.80 0.17 4.65
C GLY A 97 -3.32 0.22 4.56
N ALA A 98 -3.99 -0.35 5.55
CA ALA A 98 -5.44 -0.36 5.59
C ALA A 98 -5.97 -0.11 7.01
N ALA A 99 -7.18 0.44 7.10
CA ALA A 99 -7.96 0.46 8.34
C ALA A 99 -9.39 0.00 8.06
N VAL A 100 -9.96 -0.72 9.02
CA VAL A 100 -11.32 -1.25 8.96
C VAL A 100 -12.15 -0.53 10.00
N ASN A 101 -13.28 0.02 9.56
CA ASN A 101 -14.19 0.87 10.35
C ASN A 101 -13.50 2.09 10.96
N GLU A 102 -12.40 2.55 10.37
CA GLU A 102 -11.78 3.82 10.71
C GLU A 102 -10.97 4.41 9.56
N THR A 103 -10.60 5.69 9.70
CA THR A 103 -9.65 6.36 8.79
C THR A 103 -8.47 6.96 9.56
N ILE A 104 -7.32 7.11 8.90
CA ILE A 104 -6.11 7.83 9.36
C ILE A 104 -5.40 7.24 10.59
N ILE A 105 -6.11 6.73 11.59
CA ILE A 105 -5.59 6.36 12.91
C ILE A 105 -4.53 5.25 12.88
N GLN A 106 -4.49 4.43 11.82
CA GLN A 106 -3.42 3.44 11.63
C GLN A 106 -2.02 4.09 11.56
N LEU A 107 -1.95 5.35 11.12
CA LEU A 107 -0.71 6.15 11.13
C LEU A 107 -0.22 6.45 12.55
N ALA A 108 -1.11 6.55 13.54
CA ALA A 108 -0.74 6.88 14.91
C ALA A 108 -0.17 5.68 15.68
N HIS A 109 -0.27 4.46 15.14
CA HIS A 109 0.17 3.25 15.83
C HIS A 109 1.67 2.96 15.54
N PRO A 110 2.59 3.15 16.51
CA PRO A 110 4.04 3.08 16.27
C PRO A 110 4.57 1.71 15.89
N ALA A 111 3.83 0.64 16.20
CA ALA A 111 4.21 -0.72 15.80
C ALA A 111 3.77 -1.09 14.37
N LEU A 112 2.93 -0.26 13.71
CA LEU A 112 2.54 -0.50 12.33
C LEU A 112 3.54 0.18 11.39
N PRO A 113 4.14 -0.55 10.44
CA PRO A 113 5.00 0.05 9.43
C PRO A 113 4.17 0.95 8.51
N PHE A 114 4.59 2.20 8.34
CA PHE A 114 3.93 3.18 7.48
C PHE A 114 4.73 3.44 6.22
N GLY A 115 4.07 3.41 5.07
CA GLY A 115 4.63 3.74 3.76
C GLY A 115 3.83 3.10 2.62
N GLY A 116 4.19 3.42 1.39
CA GLY A 116 3.45 2.99 0.19
C GLY A 116 3.78 1.59 -0.31
N VAL A 117 3.23 1.31 -1.49
CA VAL A 117 3.59 0.20 -2.37
C VAL A 117 3.41 0.64 -3.82
N GLY A 118 4.37 0.35 -4.70
CA GLY A 118 4.33 0.83 -6.08
C GLY A 118 4.36 2.37 -6.14
N ASN A 119 3.40 2.97 -6.83
CA ASN A 119 3.35 4.42 -7.04
C ASN A 119 3.03 5.23 -5.79
N SER A 120 2.45 4.62 -4.75
CA SER A 120 2.26 5.30 -3.46
C SER A 120 3.54 5.38 -2.61
N GLY A 121 4.62 4.73 -3.04
CA GLY A 121 5.94 4.80 -2.41
C GLY A 121 6.63 3.45 -2.24
N LEU A 122 7.90 3.49 -1.85
CA LEU A 122 8.75 2.33 -1.59
C LEU A 122 9.33 2.40 -0.18
N GLY A 123 9.41 1.23 0.47
CA GLY A 123 9.87 1.12 1.85
C GLY A 123 8.80 1.51 2.87
N LYS A 124 9.13 1.28 4.13
CA LYS A 124 8.27 1.58 5.27
C LYS A 124 9.13 2.16 6.38
N ALA A 125 8.57 3.08 7.13
CA ALA A 125 9.16 3.62 8.35
C ALA A 125 8.19 3.44 9.52
N HIS A 126 8.38 4.25 10.57
CA HIS A 126 7.66 4.25 11.83
C HIS A 126 8.17 3.22 12.87
N GLY A 127 8.28 3.65 14.13
CA GLY A 127 8.77 2.83 15.25
C GLY A 127 9.96 1.94 14.89
N ARG A 128 9.82 0.63 15.13
CA ARG A 128 10.85 -0.38 14.82
C ARG A 128 11.15 -0.48 13.32
N ALA A 129 10.15 -0.35 12.45
CA ALA A 129 10.34 -0.39 11.00
C ALA A 129 11.20 0.80 10.53
N GLY A 130 11.01 1.98 11.11
CA GLY A 130 11.87 3.15 10.89
C GLY A 130 13.31 2.91 11.32
N PHE A 131 13.53 2.36 12.52
CA PHE A 131 14.88 1.99 12.96
C PHE A 131 15.57 1.04 11.98
N LEU A 132 14.88 -0.01 11.53
CA LEU A 132 15.42 -0.96 10.54
C LEU A 132 15.69 -0.29 9.18
N ALA A 133 14.79 0.58 8.71
CA ALA A 133 14.95 1.29 7.43
C ALA A 133 16.20 2.19 7.39
N PHE A 134 16.65 2.70 8.55
CA PHE A 134 17.86 3.51 8.68
C PHE A 134 19.04 2.74 9.30
N SER A 135 18.95 1.41 9.37
CA SER A 135 20.01 0.53 9.90
C SER A 135 20.55 -0.41 8.83
N ASN A 136 21.80 -0.82 8.98
CA ASN A 136 22.37 -1.93 8.21
C ASN A 136 22.33 -3.21 9.06
N GLU A 137 21.52 -4.19 8.68
CA GLU A 137 21.45 -5.51 9.35
C GLU A 137 22.71 -6.33 9.06
N LYS A 138 23.79 -6.03 9.78
CA LYS A 138 25.09 -6.69 9.61
C LYS A 138 25.03 -8.15 10.03
N ALA A 139 25.06 -9.05 9.05
CA ALA A 139 25.24 -10.49 9.29
C ALA A 139 26.65 -10.79 9.84
N VAL A 140 26.72 -11.53 10.95
CA VAL A 140 27.98 -11.97 11.57
C VAL A 140 27.93 -13.47 11.80
N LEU A 141 28.88 -14.21 11.21
CA LEU A 141 29.11 -15.63 11.47
C LEU A 141 30.39 -15.78 12.28
N GLN A 142 30.29 -16.41 13.45
CA GLN A 142 31.45 -16.82 14.23
C GLN A 142 31.57 -18.35 14.19
N GLN A 143 32.59 -18.85 13.49
CA GLN A 143 32.88 -20.28 13.43
C GLN A 143 33.75 -20.71 14.62
N ARG A 144 33.50 -21.90 15.18
CA ARG A 144 34.35 -22.42 16.25
C ARG A 144 35.77 -22.69 15.75
N ILE A 145 36.75 -22.49 16.63
CA ILE A 145 38.13 -22.87 16.38
C ILE A 145 38.27 -24.40 16.54
N GLY A 146 39.13 -25.03 15.74
CA GLY A 146 39.33 -26.49 15.75
C GLY A 146 38.62 -27.24 14.61
N ARG A 147 38.41 -28.56 14.75
CA ARG A 147 37.78 -29.39 13.71
C ARG A 147 36.30 -29.03 13.57
N THR A 148 35.85 -28.72 12.36
CA THR A 148 34.44 -28.42 12.07
C THR A 148 33.99 -29.24 10.85
N GLY A 149 32.70 -29.53 10.71
CA GLY A 149 32.18 -30.31 9.59
C GLY A 149 32.52 -29.67 8.24
N ILE A 150 32.44 -28.34 8.14
CA ILE A 150 32.76 -27.61 6.89
C ILE A 150 34.24 -27.77 6.47
N LYS A 151 35.16 -27.97 7.43
CA LYS A 151 36.59 -28.17 7.12
C LYS A 151 36.86 -29.48 6.38
N VAL A 152 35.93 -30.44 6.40
CA VAL A 152 36.03 -31.67 5.58
C VAL A 152 35.91 -31.33 4.08
N LEU A 153 35.28 -30.21 3.74
CA LEU A 153 35.15 -29.73 2.37
C LEU A 153 36.35 -28.90 1.91
N TYR A 154 37.32 -28.61 2.79
CA TYR A 154 38.50 -27.82 2.46
C TYR A 154 39.54 -28.67 1.71
N PRO A 155 40.49 -28.04 0.99
CA PRO A 155 41.56 -28.76 0.32
C PRO A 155 42.34 -29.69 1.27
N PRO A 156 42.87 -30.81 0.75
CA PRO A 156 42.91 -31.21 -0.66
C PRO A 156 41.61 -31.86 -1.19
N TYR A 157 41.18 -31.47 -2.40
CA TYR A 157 39.97 -31.96 -3.06
C TYR A 157 40.12 -33.37 -3.64
N THR A 158 40.26 -34.37 -2.79
CA THR A 158 40.29 -35.79 -3.18
C THR A 158 38.96 -36.22 -3.83
N ALA A 159 38.95 -37.35 -4.54
CA ALA A 159 37.73 -37.89 -5.16
C ALA A 159 36.57 -38.06 -4.16
N ARG A 160 36.87 -38.37 -2.89
CA ARG A 160 35.88 -38.47 -1.81
C ARG A 160 35.30 -37.12 -1.43
N VAL A 161 36.15 -36.10 -1.26
CA VAL A 161 35.70 -34.73 -0.96
C VAL A 161 34.87 -34.16 -2.12
N LYS A 162 35.30 -34.36 -3.37
CA LYS A 162 34.52 -33.94 -4.56
C LYS A 162 33.15 -34.62 -4.63
N ARG A 163 33.07 -35.92 -4.29
CA ARG A 163 31.80 -36.66 -4.22
C ARG A 163 30.89 -36.11 -3.12
N LEU A 164 31.44 -35.79 -1.95
CA LEU A 164 30.68 -35.20 -0.83
C LEU A 164 30.15 -33.81 -1.19
N ILE A 165 30.99 -32.92 -1.76
CA ILE A 165 30.56 -31.60 -2.26
C ILE A 165 29.47 -31.77 -3.31
N GLY A 166 29.66 -32.66 -4.28
CA GLY A 166 28.67 -32.90 -5.33
C GLY A 166 27.35 -33.47 -4.81
N TRP A 167 27.37 -34.24 -3.71
CA TRP A 167 26.15 -34.68 -3.04
C TRP A 167 25.45 -33.52 -2.31
N LEU A 168 26.19 -32.68 -1.58
CA LEU A 168 25.64 -31.52 -0.86
C LEU A 168 25.00 -30.49 -1.80
N LEU A 169 25.64 -30.20 -2.94
CA LEU A 169 25.14 -29.27 -3.95
C LEU A 169 23.86 -29.73 -4.65
N ARG A 170 23.42 -30.99 -4.48
CA ARG A 170 22.12 -31.46 -5.03
C ARG A 170 20.93 -31.04 -4.17
N TYR A 171 21.17 -30.63 -2.92
CA TYR A 171 20.14 -30.28 -1.94
C TYR A 171 20.21 -28.80 -1.50
N LEU A 172 21.21 -28.08 -2.01
CA LEU A 172 21.30 -26.61 -1.97
C LEU A 172 20.66 -26.05 -3.24
#